data_AF-C7G6Z0-F1
#
_entry.id   AF-C7G6Z0-F1
#
_cell.length_a   1.000
_cell.length_b   1.000
_cell.length_c   1.000
_cell.angle_alpha   90.00
_cell.angle_beta   90.00
_cell.angle_gamma   90.00
#
_symmetry.space_group_name_H-M   'P 1'
#
loop_
_entity.id
_entity.type
_entity.pdbx_description
1 polymer ?
#
loop_
_entity_poly.entity_id
_entity_poly.type
_entity_poly.pdbx_seq_one_letter_code
_entity_poly.pdbx_strand_id
1 'polypeptide(L)'
;HRPNPIIQMGLFTDGDGIPLAFSLFPGNQNEQKSLKPLETKILQQFGCDKFIYCSDAGLASEDNRVLNHMGQRAFIVTQSIKKLPAEDRAWALKKTGFKRLSDDKPVDLTKLTDDDKNQLYYKDEPLTTKKLDQKLIITYSPKYAAYQKAIRAEQICRAEKMVANGSLKKQRKNPNDPARFVNKVAVTNEGEKAKIHYYLDTDKIAEEEMYDGLYAVCTDLL
;
A
#
# COMPACT_ATOMS: atom_id res chain seq x y z
N HIS A 1 -5.11 5.14 28.31
CA HIS A 1 -6.55 5.47 28.37
C HIS A 1 -6.78 6.71 27.52
N ARG A 2 -7.46 6.62 26.36
CA ARG A 2 -7.87 7.79 25.58
C ARG A 2 -9.32 8.09 25.97
N PRO A 3 -9.61 9.21 26.67
CA PRO A 3 -10.93 9.46 27.24
C PRO A 3 -11.99 9.89 26.20
N ASN A 4 -11.57 10.31 25.01
CA ASN A 4 -12.50 10.79 23.98
C ASN A 4 -13.02 9.62 23.13
N PRO A 5 -14.35 9.50 22.92
CA PRO A 5 -14.90 8.54 21.98
C PRO A 5 -14.40 8.89 20.57
N ILE A 6 -13.82 7.91 19.90
CA ILE A 6 -13.44 8.03 18.50
C ILE A 6 -14.63 7.56 17.68
N ILE A 7 -15.04 8.36 16.69
CA ILE A 7 -16.04 8.00 15.69
C ILE A 7 -15.30 7.85 14.37
N GLN A 8 -15.60 6.80 13.63
CA GLN A 8 -15.20 6.63 12.23
C GLN A 8 -16.37 7.06 11.34
N MET A 9 -16.05 7.71 10.23
CA MET A 9 -17.02 8.09 9.21
C MET A 9 -16.65 7.40 7.90
N GLY A 10 -17.58 6.63 7.35
CA GLY A 10 -17.51 6.22 5.96
C GLY A 10 -18.26 7.23 5.10
N LEU A 11 -17.67 7.67 4.00
CA LEU A 11 -18.20 8.67 3.09
C LEU A 11 -18.11 8.14 1.66
N PHE A 12 -19.20 8.26 0.92
CA PHE A 12 -19.24 7.98 -0.50
C PHE A 12 -19.44 9.30 -1.24
N THR A 13 -18.58 9.54 -2.23
CA THR A 13 -18.66 10.70 -3.11
C THR A 13 -18.84 10.24 -4.55
N ASP A 14 -19.43 11.07 -5.38
CA ASP A 14 -19.40 10.86 -6.83
C ASP A 14 -18.02 11.24 -7.43
N GLY A 15 -17.92 11.20 -8.77
CA GLY A 15 -16.71 11.53 -9.52
C GLY A 15 -16.31 13.01 -9.45
N ASP A 16 -17.24 13.90 -9.12
CA ASP A 16 -17.00 15.34 -8.92
C ASP A 16 -16.65 15.68 -7.47
N GLY A 17 -16.65 14.68 -6.58
CA GLY A 17 -16.35 14.82 -5.17
C GLY A 17 -17.55 15.27 -4.33
N ILE A 18 -18.77 15.22 -4.88
CA ILE A 18 -20.00 15.57 -4.15
C ILE A 18 -20.37 14.41 -3.21
N PRO A 19 -20.56 14.68 -1.90
CA PRO A 19 -21.04 13.68 -0.94
C PRO A 19 -22.42 13.11 -1.32
N LEU A 20 -22.51 11.80 -1.50
CA LEU A 20 -23.77 11.09 -1.75
C LEU A 20 -24.32 10.47 -0.47
N ALA A 21 -23.49 9.73 0.26
CA ALA A 21 -23.92 8.99 1.43
C ALA A 21 -22.82 8.97 2.50
N PHE A 22 -23.22 9.00 3.76
CA PHE A 22 -22.31 8.80 4.88
C PHE A 22 -22.89 7.87 5.94
N SER A 23 -22.00 7.33 6.77
CA SER A 23 -22.34 6.48 7.92
C SER A 23 -21.31 6.69 9.03
N LEU A 24 -21.80 6.69 10.27
CA LEU A 24 -20.98 6.90 11.46
C LEU A 24 -20.88 5.59 12.24
N PHE A 25 -19.68 5.26 12.69
CA PHE A 25 -19.39 4.04 13.44
C PHE A 25 -18.53 4.33 14.66
N PRO A 26 -18.64 3.53 15.73
CA PRO A 26 -17.66 3.54 16.80
C PRO A 26 -16.25 3.26 16.26
N GLY A 27 -15.25 4.04 16.71
CA GLY A 27 -13.89 3.98 16.18
C GLY A 27 -13.10 2.71 16.51
N ASN A 28 -13.67 1.81 17.31
CA ASN A 28 -13.13 0.47 17.57
C ASN A 28 -13.70 -0.59 16.60
N GLN A 29 -14.67 -0.25 15.75
CA GLN A 29 -15.17 -1.15 14.71
C GLN A 29 -14.20 -1.21 13.54
N ASN A 30 -14.23 -2.35 12.85
CA ASN A 30 -13.46 -2.55 11.63
C ASN A 30 -14.10 -1.73 10.50
N GLU A 31 -13.30 -0.84 9.90
CA GLU A 31 -13.70 0.04 8.80
C GLU A 31 -14.28 -0.72 7.60
N GLN A 32 -13.86 -1.95 7.33
CA GLN A 32 -14.35 -2.75 6.20
C GLN A 32 -15.85 -3.02 6.26
N LYS A 33 -16.42 -3.04 7.48
CA LYS A 33 -17.86 -3.26 7.67
C LYS A 33 -18.70 -2.03 7.32
N SER A 34 -18.08 -0.88 7.12
CA SER A 34 -18.78 0.37 6.76
C SER A 34 -19.33 0.39 5.34
N LEU A 35 -18.71 -0.40 4.43
CA LEU A 35 -19.02 -0.35 3.00
C LEU A 35 -20.43 -0.85 2.68
N LYS A 36 -20.81 -2.02 3.21
CA LYS A 36 -22.13 -2.63 2.97
C LYS A 36 -23.31 -1.69 3.32
N PRO A 37 -23.33 -1.05 4.51
CA PRO A 37 -24.35 -0.05 4.83
C PRO A 37 -24.36 1.15 3.88
N LEU A 38 -23.19 1.64 3.43
CA LEU A 38 -23.09 2.78 2.52
C LEU A 38 -23.62 2.45 1.13
N GLU A 39 -23.21 1.33 0.55
CA GLU A 39 -23.71 0.89 -0.76
C GLU A 39 -25.22 0.68 -0.74
N THR A 40 -25.75 0.11 0.35
CA THR A 40 -27.21 -0.08 0.50
C THR A 40 -27.95 1.25 0.49
N LYS A 41 -27.41 2.29 1.14
CA LYS A 41 -27.99 3.65 1.08
C LYS A 41 -27.95 4.21 -0.34
N ILE A 42 -26.85 4.01 -1.08
CA ILE A 42 -26.73 4.51 -2.45
C ILE A 42 -27.77 3.85 -3.37
N LEU A 43 -27.88 2.52 -3.29
CA LEU A 43 -28.86 1.77 -4.07
C LEU A 43 -30.29 2.23 -3.75
N GLN A 44 -30.62 2.38 -2.46
CA GLN A 44 -31.98 2.75 -2.03
C GLN A 44 -32.34 4.23 -2.29
N GLN A 45 -31.39 5.15 -2.11
CA GLN A 45 -31.67 6.59 -2.12
C GLN A 45 -31.43 7.24 -3.48
N PHE A 46 -30.49 6.72 -4.27
CA PHE A 46 -30.11 7.30 -5.57
C PHE A 46 -30.54 6.43 -6.76
N GLY A 47 -30.99 5.19 -6.54
CA GLY A 47 -31.36 4.27 -7.62
C GLY A 47 -30.20 3.96 -8.56
N CYS A 48 -28.96 4.11 -8.08
CA CYS A 48 -27.75 3.94 -8.87
C CYS A 48 -27.27 2.49 -8.76
N ASP A 49 -27.82 1.63 -9.61
CA ASP A 49 -27.52 0.18 -9.59
C ASP A 49 -26.14 -0.16 -10.18
N LYS A 50 -25.58 0.74 -10.99
CA LYS A 50 -24.29 0.55 -11.67
C LYS A 50 -23.32 1.66 -11.35
N PHE A 51 -22.27 1.33 -10.62
CA PHE A 51 -21.17 2.25 -10.32
C PHE A 51 -19.84 1.49 -10.23
N ILE A 52 -18.75 2.27 -10.27
CA ILE A 52 -17.39 1.77 -10.05
C ILE A 52 -16.97 2.17 -8.64
N TYR A 53 -16.72 1.19 -7.79
CA TYR A 53 -16.26 1.40 -6.43
C TYR A 53 -14.75 1.61 -6.38
N CYS A 54 -14.31 2.83 -6.02
CA CYS A 54 -12.90 3.17 -5.88
C CYS A 54 -12.50 3.23 -4.39
N SER A 55 -11.50 2.45 -3.98
CA SER A 55 -11.00 2.52 -2.59
C SER A 55 -9.50 2.23 -2.42
N ASP A 56 -8.97 2.70 -1.30
CA ASP A 56 -7.64 2.34 -0.83
C ASP A 56 -7.60 0.90 -0.28
N ALA A 57 -6.43 0.49 0.20
CA ALA A 57 -6.21 -0.88 0.68
C ALA A 57 -6.95 -1.22 1.98
N GLY A 58 -7.49 -0.23 2.71
CA GLY A 58 -8.21 -0.41 3.98
C GLY A 58 -9.56 -1.08 3.78
N LEU A 59 -10.29 -0.67 2.73
CA LEU A 59 -11.62 -1.19 2.39
C LEU A 59 -11.62 -2.28 1.29
N ALA A 60 -10.45 -2.64 0.78
CA ALA A 60 -10.27 -3.55 -0.36
C ALA A 60 -10.35 -5.06 -0.02
N SER A 61 -11.15 -5.47 0.97
CA SER A 61 -11.28 -6.88 1.36
C SER A 61 -11.86 -7.73 0.21
N GLU A 62 -11.51 -9.03 0.14
CA GLU A 62 -12.02 -9.92 -0.91
C GLU A 62 -13.55 -10.00 -0.87
N ASP A 63 -14.16 -10.03 0.32
CA ASP A 63 -15.62 -10.05 0.45
C ASP A 63 -16.27 -8.75 -0.06
N ASN A 64 -15.60 -7.60 0.07
CA ASN A 64 -16.08 -6.32 -0.49
C ASN A 64 -15.95 -6.30 -2.03
N ARG A 65 -14.87 -6.87 -2.58
CA ARG A 65 -14.70 -7.02 -4.04
C ARG A 65 -15.77 -7.94 -4.63
N VAL A 66 -15.98 -9.11 -4.00
CA VAL A 66 -17.00 -10.08 -4.41
C VAL A 66 -18.41 -9.49 -4.34
N LEU A 67 -18.72 -8.70 -3.30
CA LEU A 67 -20.01 -8.02 -3.18
C LEU A 67 -20.28 -7.09 -4.37
N ASN A 68 -19.29 -6.29 -4.76
CA ASN A 68 -19.42 -5.37 -5.88
C ASN A 68 -19.55 -6.14 -7.20
N HIS A 69 -18.65 -7.09 -7.45
CA HIS A 69 -18.64 -7.92 -8.65
C HIS A 69 -19.98 -8.65 -8.87
N MET A 70 -20.49 -9.34 -7.85
CA MET A 70 -21.77 -10.06 -7.92
C MET A 70 -22.97 -9.12 -8.03
N GLY A 71 -22.83 -7.87 -7.59
CA GLY A 71 -23.87 -6.85 -7.64
C GLY A 71 -23.98 -6.12 -8.99
N GLN A 72 -23.38 -6.65 -10.07
CA GLN A 72 -23.25 -5.97 -11.37
C GLN A 72 -22.56 -4.60 -11.30
N ARG A 73 -21.69 -4.44 -10.31
CA ARG A 73 -20.86 -3.25 -10.09
C ARG A 73 -19.41 -3.63 -10.34
N ALA A 74 -18.59 -2.64 -10.65
CA ALA A 74 -17.15 -2.85 -10.84
C ALA A 74 -16.37 -2.19 -9.71
N PHE A 75 -15.09 -2.52 -9.56
CA PHE A 75 -14.23 -1.91 -8.56
C PHE A 75 -12.85 -1.56 -9.10
N ILE A 76 -12.23 -0.57 -8.47
CA ILE A 76 -10.82 -0.21 -8.61
C ILE A 76 -10.29 -0.07 -7.19
N VAL A 77 -9.50 -1.03 -6.74
CA VAL A 77 -9.03 -1.07 -5.35
C VAL A 77 -7.52 -1.17 -5.27
N THR A 78 -6.95 -0.47 -4.30
CA THR A 78 -5.50 -0.55 -4.07
C THR A 78 -5.14 -1.93 -3.53
N GLN A 79 -4.10 -2.53 -4.12
CA GLN A 79 -3.59 -3.83 -3.72
C GLN A 79 -2.22 -3.66 -3.04
N SER A 80 -2.05 -4.26 -1.86
CA SER A 80 -0.74 -4.29 -1.23
C SER A 80 0.14 -5.33 -1.94
N ILE A 81 1.23 -4.87 -2.59
CA ILE A 81 2.20 -5.75 -3.26
C ILE A 81 2.79 -6.76 -2.26
N LYS A 82 3.02 -6.34 -1.01
CA LYS A 82 3.56 -7.21 0.05
C LYS A 82 2.61 -8.36 0.43
N LYS A 83 1.30 -8.19 0.21
CA LYS A 83 0.27 -9.19 0.51
C LYS A 83 -0.11 -10.05 -0.71
N LEU A 84 0.52 -9.83 -1.86
CA LEU A 84 0.34 -10.70 -3.02
C LEU A 84 0.94 -12.10 -2.77
N PRO A 85 0.41 -13.15 -3.43
CA PRO A 85 1.08 -14.44 -3.52
C PRO A 85 2.53 -14.31 -4.02
N ALA A 86 3.38 -15.29 -3.70
CA ALA A 86 4.82 -15.18 -3.94
C ALA A 86 5.16 -14.97 -5.43
N GLU A 87 4.44 -15.65 -6.33
CA GLU A 87 4.61 -15.56 -7.78
C GLU A 87 4.21 -14.18 -8.31
N ASP A 88 2.99 -13.73 -8.01
CA ASP A 88 2.48 -12.42 -8.42
C ASP A 88 3.31 -11.27 -7.81
N ARG A 89 3.79 -11.43 -6.58
CA ARG A 89 4.68 -10.46 -5.92
C ARG A 89 6.03 -10.40 -6.65
N ALA A 90 6.61 -11.54 -6.99
CA ALA A 90 7.86 -11.59 -7.74
C ALA A 90 7.69 -10.96 -9.14
N TRP A 91 6.57 -11.25 -9.81
CA TRP A 91 6.23 -10.60 -11.07
C TRP A 91 6.08 -9.09 -10.92
N ALA A 92 5.32 -8.63 -9.93
CA ALA A 92 5.08 -7.20 -9.69
C ALA A 92 6.39 -6.43 -9.50
N LEU A 93 7.36 -7.00 -8.77
CA LEU A 93 8.66 -6.39 -8.49
C LEU A 93 9.65 -6.41 -9.68
N LYS A 94 9.39 -7.17 -10.75
CA LYS A 94 10.24 -7.14 -11.95
C LYS A 94 10.15 -5.76 -12.62
N LYS A 95 11.28 -5.10 -12.86
CA LYS A 95 11.36 -3.79 -13.55
C LYS A 95 11.15 -3.85 -15.06
N THR A 96 10.90 -5.05 -15.60
CA THR A 96 10.67 -5.31 -17.04
C THR A 96 9.19 -5.44 -17.35
N GLY A 97 8.83 -5.30 -18.62
CA GLY A 97 7.46 -5.48 -19.10
C GLY A 97 6.54 -4.28 -18.89
N PHE A 98 7.10 -3.14 -18.51
CA PHE A 98 6.35 -1.89 -18.40
C PHE A 98 6.14 -1.25 -19.77
N LYS A 99 5.00 -0.57 -19.90
CA LYS A 99 4.65 0.32 -21.00
C LYS A 99 4.35 1.72 -20.45
N ARG A 100 4.57 2.74 -21.27
CA ARG A 100 4.30 4.13 -20.92
C ARG A 100 2.78 4.38 -21.01
N LEU A 101 2.21 5.02 -19.99
CA LEU A 101 0.76 5.25 -19.94
C LEU A 101 0.23 6.15 -21.06
N SER A 102 1.05 7.06 -21.58
CA SER A 102 0.61 8.04 -22.59
C SER A 102 0.43 7.47 -23.99
N ASP A 103 1.17 6.41 -24.34
CA ASP A 103 1.23 5.88 -25.72
C ASP A 103 1.38 4.35 -25.81
N ASP A 104 1.27 3.65 -24.68
CA ASP A 104 1.38 2.19 -24.55
C ASP A 104 2.69 1.57 -25.08
N LYS A 105 3.72 2.38 -25.35
CA LYS A 105 4.98 1.86 -25.85
C LYS A 105 5.74 1.12 -24.75
N PRO A 106 6.33 -0.06 -25.05
CA PRO A 106 7.21 -0.75 -24.11
C PRO A 106 8.39 0.13 -23.69
N VAL A 107 8.71 0.12 -22.40
CA VAL A 107 9.81 0.90 -21.82
C VAL A 107 10.63 0.03 -20.87
N ASP A 108 11.94 0.23 -20.93
CA ASP A 108 12.89 -0.29 -19.96
C ASP A 108 13.08 0.74 -18.84
N LEU A 109 12.55 0.43 -17.66
CA LEU A 109 12.62 1.32 -16.49
C LEU A 109 14.06 1.62 -16.04
N THR A 110 15.05 0.82 -16.44
CA THR A 110 16.46 1.06 -16.09
C THR A 110 17.12 2.16 -16.91
N LYS A 111 16.48 2.58 -18.02
CA LYS A 111 17.00 3.58 -18.97
C LYS A 111 16.30 4.93 -18.87
N LEU A 112 15.50 5.14 -17.82
CA LEU A 112 14.78 6.40 -17.62
C LEU A 112 15.73 7.54 -17.30
N THR A 113 15.35 8.73 -17.76
CA THR A 113 16.09 9.99 -17.59
C THR A 113 15.29 11.00 -16.78
N ASP A 114 15.86 12.16 -16.48
CA ASP A 114 15.16 13.23 -15.76
C ASP A 114 13.94 13.78 -16.53
N ASP A 115 13.95 13.70 -17.86
CA ASP A 115 12.82 14.09 -18.71
C ASP A 115 11.59 13.17 -18.51
N ASP A 116 11.82 11.96 -18.01
CA ASP A 116 10.77 10.98 -17.74
C ASP A 116 10.12 11.14 -16.35
N LYS A 117 10.59 12.09 -15.54
CA LYS A 117 10.22 12.25 -14.12
C LYS A 117 8.70 12.34 -13.90
N ASN A 118 7.99 13.02 -14.78
CA ASN A 118 6.55 13.25 -14.68
C ASN A 118 5.70 12.22 -15.44
N GLN A 119 6.33 11.22 -16.06
CA GLN A 119 5.62 10.15 -16.76
C GLN A 119 5.18 9.04 -15.80
N LEU A 120 4.16 8.29 -16.22
CA LEU A 120 3.67 7.12 -15.52
C LEU A 120 3.82 5.91 -16.42
N TYR A 121 4.27 4.81 -15.84
CA TYR A 121 4.46 3.53 -16.51
C TYR A 121 3.56 2.50 -15.85
N TYR A 122 3.14 1.51 -16.61
CA TYR A 122 2.33 0.44 -16.08
C TYR A 122 2.60 -0.90 -16.76
N LYS A 123 2.24 -1.97 -16.08
CA LYS A 123 2.11 -3.32 -16.64
C LYS A 123 0.91 -3.97 -15.95
N ASP A 124 0.29 -4.91 -16.62
CA ASP A 124 -0.91 -5.56 -16.13
C ASP A 124 -0.92 -7.04 -16.47
N GLU A 125 -1.49 -7.85 -15.57
CA GLU A 125 -1.73 -9.28 -15.79
C GLU A 125 -3.04 -9.73 -15.12
N PRO A 126 -3.66 -10.81 -15.59
CA PRO A 126 -4.77 -11.45 -14.87
C PRO A 126 -4.31 -11.92 -13.49
N LEU A 127 -5.16 -11.73 -12.48
CA LEU A 127 -4.98 -12.20 -11.12
C LEU A 127 -6.24 -12.93 -10.68
N THR A 128 -6.14 -14.24 -10.47
CA THR A 128 -7.25 -15.05 -9.97
C THR A 128 -7.07 -15.28 -8.47
N THR A 129 -8.01 -14.79 -7.66
CA THR A 129 -8.09 -15.20 -6.25
C THR A 129 -9.02 -16.40 -6.10
N LYS A 130 -9.19 -16.89 -4.87
CA LYS A 130 -10.05 -18.05 -4.60
C LYS A 130 -11.51 -17.82 -5.02
N LYS A 131 -11.97 -16.58 -5.07
CA LYS A 131 -13.37 -16.21 -5.29
C LYS A 131 -13.61 -15.34 -6.52
N LEU A 132 -12.56 -14.80 -7.13
CA LEU A 132 -12.71 -13.71 -8.10
C LEU A 132 -11.55 -13.64 -9.08
N ASP A 133 -11.89 -13.63 -10.37
CA ASP A 133 -10.97 -13.23 -11.44
C ASP A 133 -10.94 -11.71 -11.54
N GLN A 134 -9.75 -11.14 -11.51
CA GLN A 134 -9.54 -9.70 -11.63
C GLN A 134 -8.25 -9.41 -12.42
N LYS A 135 -8.00 -8.15 -12.71
CA LYS A 135 -6.78 -7.65 -13.34
C LYS A 135 -5.90 -6.99 -12.29
N LEU A 136 -4.63 -7.36 -12.22
CA LEU A 136 -3.62 -6.71 -11.41
C LEU A 136 -2.86 -5.71 -12.29
N ILE A 137 -2.91 -4.42 -11.92
CA ILE A 137 -2.19 -3.34 -12.60
C ILE A 137 -1.10 -2.84 -11.66
N ILE A 138 0.15 -2.91 -12.12
CA ILE A 138 1.31 -2.35 -11.44
C ILE A 138 1.72 -1.09 -12.17
N THR A 139 1.79 0.02 -11.45
CA THR A 139 2.28 1.29 -11.96
C THR A 139 3.64 1.63 -11.38
N TYR A 140 4.42 2.40 -12.11
CA TYR A 140 5.70 2.94 -11.69
C TYR A 140 5.79 4.44 -12.00
N SER A 141 6.11 5.24 -10.99
CA SER A 141 6.36 6.69 -11.13
C SER A 141 7.78 7.03 -10.67
N PRO A 142 8.65 7.59 -11.56
CA PRO A 142 10.00 7.98 -11.18
C PRO A 142 10.02 9.09 -10.11
N LYS A 143 9.11 10.07 -10.21
CA LYS A 143 8.91 11.10 -9.19
C LYS A 143 8.60 10.49 -7.83
N TYR A 144 7.71 9.50 -7.79
CA TYR A 144 7.34 8.84 -6.54
C TYR A 144 8.48 7.96 -5.99
N ALA A 145 9.22 7.27 -6.86
CA ALA A 145 10.42 6.51 -6.49
C ALA A 145 11.46 7.41 -5.82
N ALA A 146 11.75 8.57 -6.42
CA ALA A 146 12.70 9.53 -5.86
C ALA A 146 12.26 10.06 -4.49
N TYR A 147 10.96 10.33 -4.34
CA TYR A 147 10.38 10.77 -3.06
C TYR A 147 10.52 9.70 -1.97
N GLN A 148 10.15 8.45 -2.26
CA GLN A 148 10.26 7.34 -1.30
C GLN A 148 11.72 7.06 -0.94
N LYS A 149 12.62 7.08 -1.93
CA LYS A 149 14.07 6.95 -1.72
C LYS A 149 14.61 8.04 -0.80
N ALA A 150 14.22 9.30 -0.98
CA ALA A 150 14.64 10.40 -0.12
C ALA A 150 14.19 10.21 1.34
N ILE A 151 12.91 9.84 1.55
CA ILE A 151 12.39 9.53 2.89
C ILE A 151 13.18 8.39 3.54
N ARG A 152 13.42 7.31 2.77
CA ARG A 152 14.17 6.14 3.25
C ARG A 152 15.61 6.52 3.61
N ALA A 153 16.28 7.34 2.81
CA ALA A 153 17.63 7.84 3.10
C ALA A 153 17.68 8.64 4.42
N GLU A 154 16.70 9.50 4.68
CA GLU A 154 16.61 10.22 5.97
C GLU A 154 16.42 9.27 7.15
N GLN A 155 15.60 8.23 6.99
CA GLN A 155 15.39 7.21 8.02
C GLN A 155 16.66 6.39 8.28
N ILE A 156 17.41 6.04 7.23
CA ILE A 156 18.70 5.34 7.36
C ILE A 156 19.70 6.21 8.12
N CYS A 157 19.84 7.50 7.77
CA CYS A 157 20.73 8.42 8.48
C CYS A 157 20.39 8.52 9.99
N ARG A 158 19.09 8.53 10.32
CA ARG A 158 18.66 8.50 11.74
C ARG A 158 18.97 7.17 12.41
N ALA A 159 18.79 6.04 11.72
CA ALA A 159 19.13 4.71 12.22
C ALA A 159 20.64 4.55 12.45
N GLU A 160 21.49 5.07 11.57
CA GLU A 160 22.95 5.11 11.73
C GLU A 160 23.35 5.87 13.00
N LYS A 161 22.75 7.03 13.24
CA LYS A 161 22.97 7.80 14.49
C LYS A 161 22.54 7.02 15.73
N MET A 162 21.45 6.25 15.66
CA MET A 162 21.02 5.38 16.77
C MET A 162 22.04 4.27 17.06
N VAL A 163 22.59 3.66 16.01
CA VAL A 163 23.63 2.64 16.13
C VAL A 163 24.90 3.22 16.73
N ALA A 164 25.37 4.36 16.23
CA ALA A 164 26.58 5.04 16.70
C ALA A 164 26.48 5.46 18.18
N ASN A 165 25.31 5.95 18.60
CA ASN A 165 25.08 6.37 19.98
C ASN A 165 24.79 5.21 20.96
N GLY A 166 24.61 3.98 20.45
CA GLY A 166 24.29 2.80 21.27
C GLY A 166 22.93 2.87 21.99
N SER A 167 22.05 3.81 21.62
CA SER A 167 20.76 4.03 22.27
C SER A 167 19.61 3.75 21.30
N LEU A 168 18.86 2.68 21.55
CA LEU A 168 17.70 2.31 20.74
C LEU A 168 16.39 2.49 21.53
N LYS A 169 15.62 3.52 21.18
CA LYS A 169 14.26 3.72 21.72
C LYS A 169 13.24 3.56 20.60
N LYS A 170 12.64 2.36 20.50
CA LYS A 170 11.55 2.09 19.55
C LYS A 170 10.30 2.89 19.92
N GLN A 171 9.86 3.75 19.03
CA GLN A 171 8.54 4.37 19.07
C GLN A 171 7.51 3.45 18.44
N ARG A 172 6.95 2.53 19.23
CA ARG A 172 5.98 1.50 18.77
C ARG A 172 4.73 2.04 18.04
N LYS A 173 4.47 3.35 18.09
CA LYS A 173 3.32 4.01 17.45
C LYS A 173 3.64 4.68 16.11
N ASN A 174 4.92 4.73 15.71
CA ASN A 174 5.33 5.36 14.45
C ASN A 174 5.69 4.25 13.43
N PRO A 175 4.88 4.04 12.38
CA PRO A 175 5.21 3.06 11.32
C PRO A 175 6.49 3.45 10.54
N ASN A 176 6.88 4.72 10.57
CA ASN A 176 8.09 5.26 9.98
C ASN A 176 9.23 5.44 11.00
N ASP A 177 9.20 4.68 12.09
CA ASP A 177 10.27 4.69 13.10
C ASP A 177 11.60 4.18 12.49
N PRO A 178 12.66 5.00 12.45
CA PRO A 178 13.99 4.60 11.98
C PRO A 178 14.55 3.36 12.69
N ALA A 179 14.13 3.12 13.95
CA ALA A 179 14.54 1.93 14.70
C ALA A 179 14.07 0.61 14.06
N ARG A 180 13.23 0.66 13.01
CA ARG A 180 12.87 -0.50 12.19
C ARG A 180 14.04 -1.04 11.36
N PHE A 181 15.05 -0.22 11.07
CA PHE A 181 16.26 -0.59 10.34
C PHE A 181 17.43 -0.96 11.25
N VAL A 182 17.21 -1.12 12.56
CA VAL A 182 18.28 -1.43 13.51
C VAL A 182 18.01 -2.78 14.18
N ASN A 183 18.95 -3.69 14.01
CA ASN A 183 19.00 -4.99 14.68
C ASN A 183 19.98 -4.95 15.86
N LYS A 184 19.92 -5.99 16.70
CA LYS A 184 20.79 -6.13 17.87
C LYS A 184 21.35 -7.54 17.97
N VAL A 185 22.62 -7.68 18.33
CA VAL A 185 23.24 -8.93 18.76
C VAL A 185 23.64 -8.79 20.22
N ALA A 186 23.35 -9.81 21.03
CA ALA A 186 23.83 -9.92 22.40
C ALA A 186 25.02 -10.89 22.38
N VAL A 187 26.23 -10.40 22.65
CA VAL A 187 27.44 -11.24 22.67
C VAL A 187 27.86 -11.47 24.13
N THR A 188 28.00 -12.74 24.51
CA THR A 188 28.61 -13.18 25.78
C THR A 188 29.80 -14.06 25.45
N ASN A 189 30.95 -13.86 26.10
CA ASN A 189 32.04 -14.83 26.00
C ASN A 189 31.83 -16.01 26.97
N GLU A 190 31.24 -15.80 28.16
CA GLU A 190 31.32 -16.78 29.29
C GLU A 190 30.12 -16.74 30.26
N GLY A 191 28.90 -16.45 29.81
CA GLY A 191 27.70 -16.62 30.65
C GLY A 191 27.30 -15.46 31.59
N GLU A 192 27.94 -14.30 31.51
CA GLU A 192 27.48 -13.05 32.16
C GLU A 192 26.80 -12.06 31.19
N LYS A 193 26.17 -10.99 31.73
CA LYS A 193 25.37 -9.97 31.00
C LYS A 193 26.00 -9.57 29.66
N ALA A 194 25.35 -9.99 28.58
CA ALA A 194 25.77 -9.73 27.20
C ALA A 194 25.88 -8.24 26.87
N LYS A 195 26.98 -7.83 26.25
CA LYS A 195 27.05 -6.50 25.60
C LYS A 195 26.15 -6.53 24.36
N ILE A 196 25.20 -5.59 24.31
CA ILE A 196 24.29 -5.44 23.17
C ILE A 196 24.98 -4.58 22.13
N HIS A 197 25.22 -5.14 20.95
CA HIS A 197 25.71 -4.42 19.77
C HIS A 197 24.56 -4.17 18.82
N TYR A 198 24.37 -2.91 18.44
CA TYR A 198 23.39 -2.52 17.42
C TYR A 198 24.07 -2.44 16.07
N TYR A 199 23.34 -2.81 15.01
CA TYR A 199 23.80 -2.72 13.62
C TYR A 199 22.62 -2.45 12.69
N LEU A 200 22.91 -1.92 11.51
CA LEU A 200 21.90 -1.65 10.48
C LEU A 200 21.44 -2.95 9.80
N ASP A 201 20.14 -3.05 9.59
CA ASP A 201 19.49 -4.12 8.83
C ASP A 201 19.53 -3.77 7.33
N THR A 202 20.64 -4.13 6.67
CA THR A 202 20.85 -3.87 5.24
C THR A 202 19.88 -4.63 4.35
N ASP A 203 19.50 -5.84 4.75
CA ASP A 203 18.58 -6.69 3.99
C ASP A 203 17.18 -6.07 3.94
N LYS A 204 16.71 -5.53 5.07
CA LYS A 204 15.44 -4.81 5.13
C LYS A 204 15.46 -3.50 4.34
N ILE A 205 16.59 -2.79 4.34
CA ILE A 205 16.76 -1.58 3.52
C ILE A 205 16.66 -1.92 2.04
N ALA A 206 17.32 -3.00 1.61
CA ALA A 206 17.28 -3.49 0.24
C ALA A 206 15.89 -4.02 -0.13
N GLU A 207 15.21 -4.71 0.77
CA GLU A 207 13.83 -5.16 0.57
C GLU A 207 12.90 -3.97 0.32
N GLU A 208 12.97 -2.93 1.16
CA GLU A 208 12.12 -1.74 1.00
C GLU A 208 12.45 -0.97 -0.29
N GLU A 209 13.71 -0.94 -0.73
CA GLU A 209 14.14 -0.33 -2.00
C GLU A 209 13.38 -0.86 -3.21
N MET A 210 13.09 -2.16 -3.22
CA MET A 210 12.48 -2.82 -4.36
C MET A 210 11.07 -2.31 -4.66
N TYR A 211 10.41 -1.72 -3.67
CA TYR A 211 9.05 -1.19 -3.80
C TYR A 211 9.01 0.29 -4.22
N ASP A 212 10.16 0.98 -4.28
CA ASP A 212 10.20 2.40 -4.58
C ASP A 212 9.58 2.70 -5.95
N GLY A 213 8.61 3.62 -5.96
CA GLY A 213 7.88 4.06 -7.14
C GLY A 213 6.76 3.13 -7.59
N LEU A 214 6.67 1.92 -7.03
CA LEU A 214 5.64 0.94 -7.40
C LEU A 214 4.33 1.17 -6.65
N TYR A 215 3.23 1.06 -7.38
CA TYR A 215 1.88 1.07 -6.83
C TYR A 215 1.03 0.02 -7.54
N ALA A 216 0.16 -0.66 -6.80
CA ALA A 216 -0.64 -1.75 -7.35
C ALA A 216 -2.14 -1.53 -7.13
N VAL A 217 -2.91 -1.86 -8.15
CA VAL A 217 -4.35 -1.74 -8.19
C VAL A 217 -4.94 -3.04 -8.73
N CYS A 218 -6.03 -3.50 -8.15
CA CYS A 218 -6.84 -4.58 -8.69
C CYS A 218 -8.18 -4.02 -9.19
N THR A 219 -8.65 -4.55 -10.32
CA THR A 219 -9.94 -4.16 -10.90
C THR A 219 -10.58 -5.33 -11.65
N ASP A 220 -11.90 -5.39 -11.71
CA ASP A 220 -12.66 -6.29 -12.57
C ASP A 220 -13.17 -5.60 -13.85
N LEU A 221 -12.72 -4.38 -14.12
CA LEU A 221 -12.96 -3.70 -15.39
C LEU A 221 -12.19 -4.38 -16.52
N LEU A 222 -12.93 -4.83 -17.53
CA LEU A 222 -12.40 -5.44 -18.75
C LEU A 222 -11.76 -4.40 -19.66
#